data_AF-A0A957P7M9-F1
#
_entry.id   AF-A0A957P7M9-F1
#
_cell.length_a   1.000
_cell.length_b   1.000
_cell.length_c   1.000
_cell.angle_alpha   90.00
_cell.angle_beta   90.00
_cell.angle_gamma   90.00
#
_symmetry.space_group_name_H-M   'P 1'
#
loop_
_entity.id
_entity.type
_entity.pdbx_description
1 polymer ?
#
loop_
_entity_poly.entity_id
_entity_poly.type
_entity_poly.pdbx_seq_one_letter_code
_entity_poly.pdbx_strand_id
1 'polypeptide(L)'
;MTLRVIGAGLPRTGTASLRRALEQLLGGRCYHMSAIPGHPFDLGPGWEQALADETPNWDALFDGFVAAVDWPASMFWRELSAAYPDAPVLLSYRDAAETWLASVEATILPYARMAQAPDWRQSRGLAQLFARFAGTTDW
;
A
#
# COMPACT_ATOMS: atom_id res chain seq x y z
N MET A 1 -12.23 1.71 -14.14
CA MET A 1 -13.35 1.26 -13.27
C MET A 1 -13.18 1.95 -11.93
N THR A 2 -14.26 2.41 -11.30
CA THR A 2 -14.17 3.20 -10.05
C THR A 2 -13.98 2.30 -8.83
N LEU A 3 -13.00 2.60 -7.97
CA LEU A 3 -12.93 2.00 -6.64
C LEU A 3 -14.20 2.32 -5.84
N ARG A 4 -14.69 1.35 -5.06
CA ARG A 4 -15.84 1.52 -4.16
C ARG A 4 -15.46 1.66 -2.70
N VAL A 5 -14.23 1.27 -2.33
CA VAL A 5 -13.68 1.44 -0.98
C VAL A 5 -12.19 1.71 -1.08
N ILE A 6 -11.71 2.72 -0.36
CA ILE A 6 -10.28 3.06 -0.25
C ILE A 6 -9.84 2.79 1.19
N GLY A 7 -8.91 1.86 1.36
CA GLY A 7 -8.28 1.58 2.64
C GLY A 7 -7.15 2.55 2.92
N ALA A 8 -7.21 3.27 4.04
CA ALA A 8 -6.16 4.15 4.54
C ALA A 8 -5.30 3.50 5.64
N GLY A 9 -5.62 2.26 6.04
CA GLY A 9 -4.88 1.54 7.08
C GLY A 9 -3.50 1.07 6.61
N LEU A 10 -2.50 1.27 7.46
CA LEU A 10 -1.13 0.80 7.26
C LEU A 10 -1.08 -0.73 7.11
N PRO A 11 -0.02 -1.29 6.49
CA PRO A 11 0.23 -2.72 6.55
C PRO A 11 0.28 -3.18 8.00
N ARG A 12 -0.03 -4.45 8.21
CA ARG A 12 -0.09 -5.09 9.53
C ARG A 12 -1.25 -4.63 10.42
N THR A 13 -2.18 -3.82 9.93
CA THR A 13 -3.45 -3.47 10.63
C THR A 13 -4.62 -4.39 10.26
N GLY A 14 -4.35 -5.60 9.77
CA GLY A 14 -5.37 -6.57 9.37
C GLY A 14 -5.79 -6.49 7.89
N THR A 15 -4.99 -5.81 7.05
CA THR A 15 -5.24 -5.56 5.62
C THR A 15 -5.55 -6.82 4.81
N ALA A 16 -4.88 -7.96 5.08
CA ALA A 16 -5.18 -9.23 4.41
C ALA A 16 -6.55 -9.83 4.77
N SER A 17 -7.02 -9.64 6.00
CA SER A 17 -8.38 -10.05 6.40
C SER A 17 -9.43 -9.09 5.84
N LEU A 18 -9.12 -7.80 5.88
CA LEU A 18 -9.96 -6.75 5.29
C LEU A 18 -10.14 -6.95 3.77
N ARG A 19 -9.06 -7.28 3.04
CA ARG A 19 -9.10 -7.63 1.61
C ARG A 19 -10.17 -8.69 1.34
N ARG A 20 -10.11 -9.80 2.08
CA ARG A 20 -11.05 -10.93 1.94
C ARG A 20 -12.49 -10.55 2.27
N ALA A 21 -12.70 -9.69 3.27
CA ALA A 21 -14.02 -9.19 3.62
C ALA A 21 -14.61 -8.30 2.52
N LEU A 22 -13.81 -7.37 1.99
CA LEU A 22 -14.23 -6.49 0.89
C LEU A 22 -14.49 -7.27 -0.39
N GLU A 23 -13.69 -8.29 -0.70
CA GLU A 23 -13.92 -9.17 -1.85
C GLU A 23 -15.30 -9.86 -1.78
N GLN A 24 -15.68 -10.33 -0.60
CA GLN A 24 -16.99 -10.94 -0.35
C GLN A 24 -18.14 -9.93 -0.41
N LEU A 25 -17.99 -8.78 0.26
CA LEU A 25 -19.05 -7.77 0.37
C LEU A 25 -19.32 -7.05 -0.95
N LEU A 26 -18.26 -6.80 -1.73
CA LEU A 26 -18.35 -6.03 -2.96
C LEU A 26 -18.49 -6.90 -4.21
N GLY A 27 -18.17 -8.20 -4.14
CA GLY A 27 -18.25 -9.11 -5.28
C GLY A 27 -17.19 -8.81 -6.36
N GLY A 28 -15.97 -8.45 -5.96
CA GLY A 28 -14.87 -8.15 -6.88
C GLY A 28 -13.51 -8.14 -6.17
N ARG A 29 -12.41 -8.11 -6.94
CA ARG A 29 -11.05 -8.19 -6.37
C ARG A 29 -10.71 -6.95 -5.54
N CYS A 30 -9.96 -7.13 -4.46
CA CYS A 30 -9.43 -6.02 -3.66
C CYS A 30 -7.90 -5.94 -3.81
N TYR A 31 -7.42 -4.77 -4.21
CA TYR A 31 -6.00 -4.47 -4.38
C TYR A 31 -5.28 -4.53 -3.03
N HIS A 32 -4.09 -5.13 -3.00
CA HIS A 32 -3.26 -5.34 -1.81
C HIS A 32 -1.80 -5.51 -2.27
N MET A 33 -0.80 -5.20 -1.43
CA MET A 33 0.64 -5.35 -1.78
C MET A 33 0.94 -6.73 -2.40
N SER A 34 0.34 -7.78 -1.80
CA SER A 34 0.45 -9.17 -2.26
C SER A 34 0.01 -9.44 -3.70
N ALA A 35 -0.73 -8.51 -4.33
CA ALA A 35 -1.23 -8.65 -5.70
C ALA A 35 -0.27 -8.05 -6.74
N ILE A 36 0.79 -7.36 -6.31
CA ILE A 36 1.78 -6.75 -7.18
C ILE A 36 2.79 -7.81 -7.64
N PRO A 37 2.99 -8.02 -8.96
CA PRO A 37 3.89 -9.06 -9.45
C PRO A 37 5.34 -8.98 -8.93
N GLY A 38 5.87 -7.76 -8.78
CA GLY A 38 7.25 -7.50 -8.35
C GLY A 38 7.44 -7.35 -6.84
N HIS A 39 6.40 -7.61 -6.04
CA HIS A 39 6.47 -7.39 -4.60
C HIS A 39 7.62 -8.19 -3.93
N PRO A 40 8.10 -7.77 -2.75
CA PRO A 40 7.80 -6.49 -2.12
C PRO A 40 8.64 -5.34 -2.70
N PHE A 41 9.61 -5.62 -3.59
CA PHE A 41 10.65 -4.66 -3.96
C PHE A 41 10.31 -3.79 -5.17
N ASP A 42 9.70 -4.39 -6.19
CA ASP A 42 9.27 -3.72 -7.41
C ASP A 42 7.75 -3.52 -7.39
N LEU A 43 7.35 -2.25 -7.28
CA LEU A 43 5.96 -1.85 -7.23
C LEU A 43 5.38 -1.62 -8.64
N GLY A 44 6.22 -1.55 -9.66
CA GLY A 44 5.86 -1.20 -11.02
C GLY A 44 5.71 0.31 -11.26
N PRO A 45 5.66 0.71 -12.55
CA PRO A 45 5.88 2.09 -12.98
C PRO A 45 4.84 3.09 -12.45
N GLY A 46 3.59 2.69 -12.28
CA GLY A 46 2.56 3.59 -11.75
C GLY A 46 2.80 3.97 -10.29
N TRP A 47 3.34 3.07 -9.47
CA TRP A 47 3.70 3.40 -8.09
C TRP A 47 5.04 4.11 -8.00
N GLU A 48 5.98 3.85 -8.91
CA GLU A 48 7.22 4.62 -9.02
C GLU A 48 6.94 6.09 -9.38
N GLN A 49 6.01 6.35 -10.31
CA GLN A 49 5.51 7.70 -10.61
C GLN A 49 4.89 8.36 -9.38
N ALA A 50 3.99 7.65 -8.69
CA ALA A 50 3.35 8.18 -7.47
C ALA A 50 4.38 8.52 -6.37
N LEU A 51 5.40 7.68 -6.20
CA LEU A 51 6.49 7.90 -5.23
C LEU A 51 7.44 9.05 -5.64
N ALA A 52 7.47 9.41 -6.93
CA ALA A 52 8.14 10.59 -7.46
C ALA A 52 7.27 11.86 -7.39
N ASP A 53 6.14 11.80 -6.68
CA ASP A 53 5.13 12.86 -6.58
C ASP A 53 4.52 13.28 -7.95
N GLU A 54 4.59 12.39 -8.93
CA GLU A 54 3.85 12.49 -10.19
C GLU A 54 2.46 11.87 -10.06
N THR A 55 1.53 12.24 -10.95
CA THR A 55 0.18 11.65 -10.97
C THR A 55 0.15 10.46 -11.92
N PRO A 56 0.08 9.21 -11.42
CA PRO A 56 -0.07 8.05 -12.28
C PRO A 56 -1.50 7.94 -12.83
N ASN A 57 -1.67 7.05 -13.81
CA ASN A 57 -3.01 6.64 -14.24
C ASN A 57 -3.62 5.68 -13.20
N TRP A 58 -4.40 6.22 -12.26
CA TRP A 58 -5.08 5.44 -11.23
C TRP A 58 -6.00 4.36 -11.81
N ASP A 59 -6.74 4.66 -12.88
CA ASP A 59 -7.66 3.70 -13.50
C ASP A 59 -6.93 2.49 -14.09
N ALA A 60 -5.74 2.69 -14.64
CA ALA A 60 -4.90 1.60 -15.11
C ALA A 60 -4.31 0.78 -13.95
N LEU A 61 -3.91 1.43 -12.84
CA LEU A 61 -3.38 0.76 -11.65
C LEU A 61 -4.43 -0.14 -10.96
N PHE A 62 -5.69 0.28 -10.96
CA PHE A 62 -6.79 -0.43 -10.30
C PHE A 62 -7.72 -1.16 -11.27
N ASP A 63 -7.31 -1.39 -12.50
CA ASP A 63 -8.13 -2.14 -13.46
C ASP A 63 -8.46 -3.55 -12.92
N GLY A 64 -9.75 -3.89 -12.96
CA GLY A 64 -10.28 -5.13 -12.40
C GLY A 64 -10.34 -5.21 -10.87
N PHE A 65 -10.04 -4.13 -10.14
CA PHE A 65 -10.20 -4.03 -8.68
C PHE A 65 -11.36 -3.13 -8.29
N VAL A 66 -12.08 -3.51 -7.23
CA VAL A 66 -13.25 -2.77 -6.72
C VAL A 66 -12.98 -2.08 -5.38
N ALA A 67 -11.86 -2.40 -4.74
CA ALA A 67 -11.40 -1.77 -3.51
C ALA A 67 -9.87 -1.86 -3.46
N ALA A 68 -9.24 -1.00 -2.66
CA ALA A 68 -7.79 -1.05 -2.45
C ALA A 68 -7.46 -0.91 -0.97
N VAL A 69 -6.56 -1.73 -0.45
CA VAL A 69 -6.06 -1.68 0.93
C VAL A 69 -4.55 -1.95 0.94
N ASP A 70 -3.92 -1.86 2.11
CA ASP A 70 -2.49 -2.10 2.29
C ASP A 70 -1.61 -1.08 1.57
N TRP A 71 -0.29 -1.22 1.68
CA TRP A 71 0.62 -0.47 0.82
C TRP A 71 0.64 -1.05 -0.59
N PRO A 72 1.01 -0.26 -1.61
CA PRO A 72 1.23 1.19 -1.58
C PRO A 72 -0.05 2.03 -1.49
N ALA A 73 -1.22 1.50 -1.88
CA ALA A 73 -2.45 2.28 -2.06
C ALA A 73 -2.86 3.14 -0.84
N SER A 74 -2.77 2.61 0.37
CA SER A 74 -3.11 3.36 1.59
C SER A 74 -2.20 4.57 1.87
N MET A 75 -0.97 4.62 1.33
CA MET A 75 -0.12 5.81 1.44
C MET A 75 -0.61 6.98 0.57
N PHE A 76 -1.46 6.68 -0.41
CA PHE A 76 -1.98 7.64 -1.39
C PHE A 76 -3.49 7.82 -1.24
N TRP A 77 -4.07 7.51 -0.06
CA TRP A 77 -5.52 7.50 0.12
C TRP A 77 -6.16 8.87 -0.18
N ARG A 78 -5.44 9.98 -0.04
CA ARG A 78 -5.95 11.34 -0.35
C ARG A 78 -6.08 11.55 -1.85
N GLU A 79 -5.04 11.20 -2.59
CA GLU A 79 -4.98 11.23 -4.05
C GLU A 79 -6.04 10.30 -4.63
N LEU A 80 -6.18 9.10 -4.06
CA LEU A 80 -7.23 8.14 -4.42
C LEU A 80 -8.63 8.65 -4.07
N SER A 81 -8.82 9.30 -2.93
CA SER A 81 -10.11 9.87 -2.53
C SER A 81 -10.51 11.05 -3.43
N ALA A 82 -9.53 11.80 -3.94
CA ALA A 82 -9.78 12.84 -4.93
C ALA A 82 -10.13 12.25 -6.31
N ALA A 83 -9.48 11.16 -6.71
CA ALA A 83 -9.76 10.47 -7.97
C ALA A 83 -11.08 9.69 -7.97
N TYR A 84 -11.48 9.16 -6.81
CA TYR A 84 -12.69 8.35 -6.63
C TYR A 84 -13.56 8.93 -5.50
N PRO A 85 -14.20 10.10 -5.70
CA PRO A 85 -14.87 10.86 -4.63
C PRO A 85 -16.07 10.15 -4.00
N ASP A 86 -16.68 9.19 -4.73
CA ASP A 86 -17.81 8.41 -4.22
C ASP A 86 -17.38 7.21 -3.36
N ALA A 87 -16.08 6.89 -3.33
CA ALA A 87 -15.54 5.77 -2.57
C ALA A 87 -15.32 6.18 -1.10
N PRO A 88 -16.02 5.58 -0.12
CA PRO A 88 -15.68 5.80 1.29
C PRO A 88 -14.23 5.39 1.62
N VAL A 89 -13.61 6.17 2.49
CA VAL A 89 -12.30 5.88 3.06
C VAL A 89 -12.47 5.07 4.35
N LEU A 90 -11.83 3.91 4.41
CA LEU A 90 -11.85 3.00 5.56
C LEU A 90 -10.47 2.95 6.21
N LEU A 91 -10.39 3.31 7.48
CA LEU A 91 -9.16 3.26 8.27
C LEU A 91 -9.15 2.03 9.19
N SER A 92 -8.33 1.03 8.87
CA SER A 92 -7.98 -0.03 9.82
C SER A 92 -6.78 0.37 10.65
N TYR A 93 -6.84 0.16 11.96
CA TYR A 93 -5.79 0.52 12.90
C TYR A 93 -5.62 -0.58 13.98
N ARG A 94 -4.59 -0.45 14.81
CA ARG A 94 -4.39 -1.24 16.03
C ARG A 94 -4.42 -0.32 17.24
N ASP A 95 -4.84 -0.85 18.38
CA ASP A 95 -5.01 -0.06 19.61
C ASP A 95 -3.69 0.49 20.17
N ALA A 96 -2.56 -0.17 19.90
CA ALA A 96 -1.24 0.21 20.39
C ALA A 96 -0.21 0.24 19.26
N ALA A 97 0.58 1.32 19.20
CA ALA A 97 1.62 1.51 18.20
C ALA A 97 2.72 0.44 18.32
N GLU A 98 3.07 0.05 19.54
CA GLU A 98 4.08 -0.97 19.86
C GLU A 98 3.65 -2.34 19.30
N THR A 99 2.36 -2.66 19.40
CA THR A 99 1.80 -3.91 18.87
C THR A 99 1.80 -3.92 17.34
N TRP A 100 1.63 -2.76 16.71
CA TRP A 100 1.80 -2.62 15.26
C TRP A 100 3.28 -2.75 14.87
N LEU A 101 4.17 -2.00 15.54
CA LEU A 101 5.60 -1.95 15.25
C LEU A 101 6.24 -3.33 15.41
N ALA A 102 5.98 -4.05 16.50
CA ALA A 102 6.48 -5.41 16.68
C ALA A 102 6.06 -6.35 15.53
N SER A 103 4.84 -6.18 14.99
CA SER A 103 4.42 -6.94 13.81
C SER A 103 5.15 -6.50 12.54
N VAL A 104 5.42 -5.20 12.38
CA VAL A 104 6.15 -4.63 11.25
C VAL A 104 7.60 -5.12 11.24
N GLU A 105 8.27 -5.05 12.39
CA GLU A 105 9.64 -5.55 12.62
C GLU A 105 9.77 -7.03 12.33
N ALA A 106 8.79 -7.83 12.74
CA ALA A 106 8.79 -9.28 12.50
C ALA A 106 8.47 -9.68 11.04
N THR A 107 8.05 -8.75 10.17
CA THR A 107 7.56 -9.11 8.83
C THR A 107 8.09 -8.25 7.69
N ILE A 108 7.73 -6.97 7.64
CA ILE A 108 7.97 -6.10 6.47
C ILE A 108 9.27 -5.29 6.59
N LEU A 109 9.66 -4.92 7.81
CA LEU A 109 10.86 -4.11 8.05
C LEU A 109 12.16 -4.79 7.59
N PRO A 110 12.36 -6.11 7.78
CA PRO A 110 13.59 -6.77 7.33
C PRO A 110 13.80 -6.65 5.83
N TYR A 111 12.73 -6.80 5.02
CA TYR A 111 12.81 -6.63 3.56
C TYR A 111 13.14 -5.19 3.19
N ALA A 112 12.54 -4.22 3.85
CA ALA A 112 12.86 -2.82 3.60
C ALA A 112 14.34 -2.53 3.90
N ARG A 113 14.87 -3.05 5.01
CA ARG A 113 16.30 -2.92 5.37
C ARG A 113 17.22 -3.62 4.37
N MET A 114 16.83 -4.79 3.85
CA MET A 114 17.56 -5.46 2.76
C MET A 114 17.67 -4.56 1.53
N ALA A 115 16.59 -3.87 1.15
CA ALA A 115 16.59 -2.96 0.01
C ALA A 115 17.46 -1.70 0.20
N GLN A 116 17.96 -1.45 1.42
CA GLN A 116 18.90 -0.36 1.69
C GLN A 116 20.36 -0.72 1.44
N ALA A 117 20.70 -2.01 1.31
CA ALA A 117 22.08 -2.47 1.18
C ALA A 117 22.85 -1.74 0.04
N PRO A 118 24.16 -1.42 0.21
CA PRO A 118 24.93 -0.68 -0.80
C PRO A 118 25.01 -1.39 -2.16
N ASP A 119 24.99 -2.71 -2.17
CA ASP A 119 25.06 -3.56 -3.36
C ASP A 119 23.68 -3.95 -3.91
N TRP A 120 22.59 -3.44 -3.34
CA TRP A 120 21.22 -3.70 -3.81
C TRP A 120 20.99 -3.12 -5.21
N ARG A 121 20.58 -3.98 -6.15
CA ARG A 121 20.40 -3.63 -7.59
C ARG A 121 18.95 -3.64 -8.07
N GLN A 122 17.99 -4.02 -7.24
CA GLN A 122 16.57 -4.02 -7.60
C GLN A 122 15.93 -2.68 -7.23
N SER A 123 14.64 -2.51 -7.54
CA SER A 123 13.86 -1.36 -7.10
C SER A 123 13.87 -1.25 -5.56
N ARG A 124 13.72 -0.01 -5.08
CA ARG A 124 13.68 0.35 -3.65
C ARG A 124 12.29 0.81 -3.23
N GLY A 125 11.25 0.42 -3.98
CA GLY A 125 9.88 0.89 -3.75
C GLY A 125 9.38 0.67 -2.31
N LEU A 126 9.65 -0.48 -1.70
CA LEU A 126 9.31 -0.71 -0.29
C LEU A 126 10.04 0.26 0.65
N ALA A 127 11.34 0.47 0.46
CA ALA A 127 12.12 1.39 1.31
C ALA A 127 11.65 2.84 1.12
N GLN A 128 11.24 3.23 -0.08
CA GLN A 128 10.65 4.54 -0.38
C GLN A 128 9.28 4.71 0.30
N LEU A 129 8.44 3.66 0.35
CA LEU A 129 7.18 3.70 1.10
C LEU A 129 7.43 3.92 2.60
N PHE A 130 8.42 3.24 3.18
CA PHE A 130 8.82 3.47 4.57
C PHE A 130 9.33 4.90 4.77
N ALA A 131 10.14 5.42 3.85
CA ALA A 131 10.64 6.78 3.95
C ALA A 131 9.51 7.83 3.85
N ARG A 132 8.54 7.62 2.94
CA ARG A 132 7.33 8.45 2.83
C ARG A 132 6.49 8.39 4.11
N PHE A 133 6.36 7.21 4.71
CA PHE A 133 5.61 7.04 5.97
C PHE A 133 6.30 7.72 7.15
N ALA A 134 7.61 7.50 7.32
CA ALA A 134 8.37 8.02 8.45
C ALA A 134 8.73 9.51 8.29
N GLY A 135 8.69 10.04 7.07
CA GLY A 135 9.18 11.39 6.75
C GLY A 135 10.71 11.52 6.80
N THR A 136 11.42 10.38 6.84
CA THR A 136 12.89 10.28 6.94
C THR A 136 13.34 8.99 6.29
N THR A 137 14.60 8.90 5.87
CA THR A 137 15.23 7.64 5.43
C THR A 137 15.88 6.87 6.59
N ASP A 138 15.95 7.48 7.77
CA ASP A 138 16.52 6.91 9.00
C ASP A 138 15.38 6.31 9.86
N TRP A 139 15.01 5.07 9.55
CA TRP A 139 13.93 4.30 10.18
C TRP A 139 14.36 2.86 10.53
#